data_AF-A0A9P1G6L7-F1
#
_entry.id   AF-A0A9P1G6L7-F1
#
_cell.length_a   1.000
_cell.length_b   1.000
_cell.length_c   1.000
_cell.angle_alpha   90.00
_cell.angle_beta   90.00
_cell.angle_gamma   90.00
#
_symmetry.space_group_name_H-M   'P 1'
#
loop_
_entity.id
_entity.type
_entity.pdbx_description
1 polymer ?
#
loop_
_entity_poly.entity_id
_entity_poly.type
_entity_poly.pdbx_seq_one_letter_code
_entity_poly.pdbx_strand_id
1 'polypeptide(L)'
;MIGLQKTTDNAEGAVEDVCAKFTAQCKGWTESHGWLGLGARRSNPLKRSAADSGDSMPPRPPPTQYPVLFGWAASHDLMALAGIQAKCSTLRALVDADEVDREALDEEVHGLDFLVHSARRICRGAEPIEPRNANRLRHHVSQLVAGIERLQHLDLRYPAAVDQELKSTAACVRHIHSHAERATFRRWHPPQREVRPLPTVEEGEASRDSLPSPVPFGMILAVVVDSGVDGMLIGLAGSVARGSGFLMAIATAIEMGFLGYSFACSLTKALRRPWVAVVILSAPPLTMMLTSILAFQGAYEAKSTPVFCGLIAFAMAALLFLVLEELLLEAHEKEESEGWTVSVWLYIGLLLSIGFDVLL
;
A
#
# COMPACT_ATOMS: atom_id res chain seq x y z
N MET A 1 -31.96 1.66 44.34
CA MET A 1 -30.53 1.28 44.38
C MET A 1 -30.27 -0.22 44.20
N ILE A 2 -31.16 -1.15 44.55
CA ILE A 2 -30.92 -2.60 44.39
C ILE A 2 -31.15 -3.09 42.93
N GLY A 3 -31.95 -2.38 42.13
CA GLY A 3 -32.26 -2.77 40.74
C GLY A 3 -31.21 -2.40 39.68
N LEU A 4 -30.30 -1.45 39.96
CA LEU A 4 -29.24 -1.01 39.04
C LEU A 4 -28.03 -1.96 39.05
N GLN A 5 -27.80 -2.64 40.17
CA GLN A 5 -26.68 -3.57 40.34
C GLN A 5 -26.95 -4.92 39.65
N LYS A 6 -28.22 -5.36 39.63
CA LYS A 6 -28.60 -6.62 38.98
C LYS A 6 -28.53 -6.56 37.44
N THR A 7 -28.57 -5.37 36.85
CA THR A 7 -28.42 -5.16 35.40
C THR A 7 -26.97 -5.04 34.95
N THR A 8 -26.07 -4.56 35.81
CA THR A 8 -24.63 -4.54 35.53
C THR A 8 -24.04 -5.95 35.60
N ASP A 9 -24.44 -6.76 36.58
CA ASP A 9 -23.96 -8.14 36.75
C ASP A 9 -24.36 -9.04 35.55
N ASN A 10 -25.55 -8.82 34.98
CA ASN A 10 -26.01 -9.55 33.80
C ASN A 10 -25.34 -9.10 32.49
N ALA A 11 -24.90 -7.83 32.41
CA ALA A 11 -24.20 -7.31 31.24
C ALA A 11 -22.72 -7.74 31.25
N GLU A 12 -22.07 -7.75 32.42
CA GLU A 12 -20.72 -8.30 32.59
C GLU A 12 -20.68 -9.78 32.23
N GLY A 13 -21.63 -10.60 32.71
CA GLY A 13 -21.69 -12.02 32.37
C GLY A 13 -21.90 -12.30 30.87
N ALA A 14 -22.64 -11.44 30.16
CA ALA A 14 -22.83 -11.58 28.71
C ALA A 14 -21.57 -11.19 27.91
N VAL A 15 -20.82 -10.19 28.38
CA VAL A 15 -19.55 -9.78 27.77
C VAL A 15 -18.46 -10.82 28.02
N GLU A 16 -18.41 -11.39 29.23
CA GLU A 16 -17.47 -12.48 29.55
C GLU A 16 -17.72 -13.75 28.71
N ASP A 17 -18.98 -14.12 28.47
CA ASP A 17 -19.33 -15.29 27.64
C ASP A 17 -18.97 -15.09 26.16
N VAL A 18 -19.14 -13.87 25.63
CA VAL A 18 -18.71 -13.52 24.25
C VAL A 18 -17.19 -13.49 24.14
N CYS A 19 -16.48 -12.89 25.11
CA CYS A 19 -15.01 -12.89 25.17
C CYS A 19 -14.44 -14.31 25.32
N ALA A 20 -15.07 -15.17 26.11
CA ALA A 20 -14.65 -16.56 26.28
C ALA A 20 -14.81 -17.38 24.99
N LYS A 21 -15.93 -17.21 24.26
CA LYS A 21 -16.15 -17.86 22.96
C LYS A 21 -15.17 -17.39 21.89
N PHE A 22 -14.88 -16.09 21.85
CA PHE A 22 -13.91 -15.52 20.92
C PHE A 22 -12.48 -16.00 21.22
N THR A 23 -12.10 -16.06 22.50
CA THR A 23 -10.79 -16.57 22.95
C THR A 23 -10.61 -18.06 22.63
N ALA A 24 -11.67 -18.86 22.75
CA ALA A 24 -11.67 -20.27 22.37
C ALA A 24 -11.49 -20.45 20.85
N GLN A 25 -12.11 -19.57 20.05
CA GLN A 25 -11.99 -19.59 18.59
C GLN A 25 -10.58 -19.18 18.12
N CYS A 26 -9.95 -18.21 18.79
CA CYS A 26 -8.57 -17.80 18.51
C CYS A 26 -7.53 -18.88 18.90
N LYS A 27 -7.75 -19.62 19.99
CA LYS A 27 -6.89 -20.76 20.37
C LYS A 27 -6.93 -21.91 19.37
N GLY A 28 -8.09 -22.18 18.77
CA GLY A 28 -8.19 -23.18 17.69
C GLY A 28 -7.42 -22.78 16.43
N TRP A 29 -7.24 -21.48 16.21
CA TRP A 29 -6.52 -20.97 15.05
C TRP A 29 -4.99 -21.05 15.23
N THR A 30 -4.45 -20.74 16.42
CA THR A 30 -3.02 -20.81 16.71
C THR A 30 -2.46 -22.23 16.82
N GLU A 31 -3.27 -23.23 17.16
CA GLU A 31 -2.85 -24.64 17.16
C GLU A 31 -2.79 -25.26 15.75
N SER A 32 -3.46 -24.65 14.76
CA SER A 32 -3.50 -25.15 13.38
C SER A 32 -2.36 -24.65 12.49
N HIS A 33 -1.65 -23.59 12.88
CA HIS A 33 -0.58 -22.96 12.09
C HIS A 33 0.69 -22.83 12.93
N GLY A 34 1.40 -23.95 13.09
CA GLY A 34 2.62 -24.04 13.89
C GLY A 34 3.74 -23.12 13.41
N TRP A 35 3.98 -22.04 14.17
CA TRP A 35 5.19 -21.22 14.09
C TRP A 35 5.77 -21.04 15.49
N LEU A 36 6.68 -21.94 15.86
CA LEU A 36 7.55 -21.77 17.03
C LEU A 36 8.95 -22.31 16.75
N GLY A 37 9.94 -21.46 17.00
CA GLY A 37 11.36 -21.81 17.12
C GLY A 37 12.22 -21.27 15.98
N LEU A 38 13.39 -20.64 16.16
CA LEU A 38 14.29 -20.31 17.27
C LEU A 38 15.12 -19.11 16.72
N GLY A 39 15.62 -18.13 17.46
CA GLY A 39 16.52 -18.27 18.61
C GLY A 39 17.85 -17.54 18.35
N ALA A 40 18.04 -16.42 19.05
CA ALA A 40 19.27 -15.96 19.71
C ALA A 40 20.62 -15.78 18.97
N ARG A 41 21.11 -14.52 19.05
CA ARG A 41 22.49 -14.06 19.32
C ARG A 41 23.62 -14.45 18.34
N ARG A 42 24.34 -13.42 17.84
CA ARG A 42 25.67 -13.01 18.36
C ARG A 42 26.15 -11.66 17.80
N SER A 43 26.91 -11.00 18.65
CA SER A 43 27.46 -9.65 18.55
C SER A 43 28.86 -9.59 17.92
N ASN A 44 29.06 -8.57 17.06
CA ASN A 44 30.30 -7.81 16.78
C ASN A 44 31.53 -8.54 16.21
N PRO A 45 32.59 -7.82 15.78
CA PRO A 45 32.70 -6.49 15.14
C PRO A 45 33.61 -6.56 13.87
N LEU A 46 33.64 -5.54 12.99
CA LEU A 46 34.86 -5.25 12.21
C LEU A 46 34.90 -3.79 11.69
N LYS A 47 36.02 -3.15 12.00
CA LYS A 47 36.48 -1.80 11.64
C LYS A 47 37.00 -1.72 10.20
N ARG A 48 36.89 -0.53 9.59
CA ARG A 48 37.91 0.29 8.83
C ARG A 48 37.14 1.24 7.87
N SER A 49 37.12 2.56 8.06
CA SER A 49 38.17 3.59 7.89
C SER A 49 38.56 3.88 6.43
N ALA A 50 38.23 5.12 6.04
CA ALA A 50 38.93 6.05 5.13
C ALA A 50 39.09 5.70 3.64
N ALA A 51 38.58 6.57 2.75
CA ALA A 51 39.41 7.49 1.95
C ALA A 51 38.56 8.25 0.91
N ASP A 52 38.49 9.55 1.12
CA ASP A 52 38.77 10.64 0.17
C ASP A 52 38.92 10.28 -1.33
N SER A 53 38.12 10.94 -2.17
CA SER A 53 38.55 11.55 -3.44
C SER A 53 37.38 12.32 -4.03
N GLY A 54 37.54 13.65 -4.09
CA GLY A 54 36.68 14.51 -4.86
C GLY A 54 36.83 14.22 -6.35
N ASP A 55 35.71 14.21 -7.06
CA ASP A 55 35.69 14.34 -8.52
C ASP A 55 34.54 15.26 -8.91
N SER A 56 34.92 16.36 -9.55
CA SER A 56 34.05 17.40 -10.07
C SER A 56 33.20 16.85 -11.21
N MET A 57 31.88 16.91 -11.04
CA MET A 57 30.91 16.51 -12.05
C MET A 57 30.88 17.54 -13.19
N PRO A 58 31.12 17.18 -14.47
CA PRO A 58 30.92 18.11 -15.58
C PRO A 58 29.41 18.38 -15.78
N PRO A 59 29.04 19.57 -16.28
CA PRO A 59 27.64 19.97 -16.43
C PRO A 59 26.91 19.06 -17.44
N ARG A 60 25.67 18.69 -17.10
CA ARG A 60 24.77 17.93 -17.98
C ARG A 60 24.58 18.66 -19.31
N PRO A 61 24.73 18.01 -20.47
CA PRO A 61 24.25 18.58 -21.73
C PRO A 61 22.73 18.74 -21.68
N PRO A 62 22.17 19.77 -22.35
CA PRO A 62 20.72 19.97 -22.42
C PRO A 62 20.05 18.78 -23.10
N PRO A 63 18.80 18.43 -22.72
CA PRO A 63 18.11 17.29 -23.31
C PRO A 63 17.92 17.51 -24.80
N THR A 64 18.64 16.73 -25.61
CA THR A 64 18.39 16.58 -27.03
C THR A 64 16.98 16.03 -27.23
N GLN A 65 16.13 16.84 -27.85
CA GLN A 65 14.82 16.43 -28.33
C GLN A 65 15.00 15.39 -29.44
N TYR A 66 14.80 14.12 -29.11
CA TYR A 66 14.61 13.09 -30.14
C TYR A 66 13.17 13.15 -30.64
N PRO A 67 12.93 13.19 -31.97
CA PRO A 67 11.59 13.20 -32.52
C PRO A 67 10.91 11.85 -32.22
N VAL A 68 9.75 11.91 -31.57
CA VAL A 68 8.93 10.75 -31.23
C VAL A 68 8.30 10.21 -32.52
N LEU A 69 8.95 9.22 -33.14
CA LEU A 69 8.41 8.48 -34.28
C LEU A 69 7.28 7.56 -33.80
N PHE A 70 6.03 8.00 -34.03
CA PHE A 70 4.76 7.35 -33.70
C PHE A 70 4.52 5.97 -34.39
N GLY A 71 5.51 5.41 -35.08
CA GLY A 71 5.40 4.14 -35.82
C GLY A 71 5.91 2.90 -35.09
N TRP A 72 6.74 3.06 -34.05
CA TRP A 72 7.43 1.92 -33.41
C TRP A 72 6.67 1.32 -32.21
N ALA A 73 5.77 2.08 -31.56
CA ALA A 73 5.03 1.59 -30.39
C ALA A 73 3.98 0.54 -30.75
N ALA A 74 3.28 0.71 -31.89
CA ALA A 74 2.19 -0.19 -32.30
C ALA A 74 2.67 -1.63 -32.61
N SER A 75 3.90 -1.81 -33.10
CA SER A 75 4.46 -3.14 -33.39
C SER A 75 4.85 -3.91 -32.13
N HIS A 76 5.28 -3.24 -31.07
CA HIS A 76 5.66 -3.90 -29.82
C HIS A 76 4.43 -4.33 -28.99
N ASP A 77 3.36 -3.53 -28.99
CA ASP A 77 2.12 -3.83 -28.28
C ASP A 77 1.41 -5.06 -28.85
N LEU A 78 1.37 -5.18 -30.19
CA LEU A 78 0.80 -6.35 -30.88
C LEU A 78 1.59 -7.64 -30.60
N MET A 79 2.93 -7.56 -30.52
CA MET A 79 3.78 -8.71 -30.22
C MET A 79 3.64 -9.19 -28.77
N ALA A 80 3.49 -8.27 -27.81
CA ALA A 80 3.30 -8.64 -26.41
C ALA A 80 1.97 -9.38 -26.19
N LEU A 81 0.87 -8.87 -26.78
CA LEU A 81 -0.44 -9.52 -26.67
C LEU A 81 -0.48 -10.89 -27.35
N ALA A 82 0.13 -11.03 -28.53
CA ALA A 82 0.24 -12.33 -29.21
C ALA A 82 1.03 -13.35 -28.38
N GLY A 83 2.12 -12.92 -27.73
CA GLY A 83 2.90 -13.76 -26.83
C GLY A 83 2.10 -14.23 -25.61
N ILE A 84 1.33 -13.32 -24.99
CA ILE A 84 0.48 -13.65 -23.83
C ILE A 84 -0.58 -14.68 -24.24
N GLN A 85 -1.24 -14.48 -25.38
CA GLN A 85 -2.24 -15.42 -25.90
C GLN A 85 -1.64 -16.80 -26.16
N ALA A 86 -0.45 -16.88 -26.75
CA ALA A 86 0.24 -18.14 -27.00
C ALA A 86 0.51 -18.89 -25.69
N LYS A 87 1.10 -18.24 -24.68
CA LYS A 87 1.38 -18.86 -23.37
C LYS A 87 0.11 -19.30 -22.64
N CYS A 88 -0.96 -18.50 -22.68
CA CYS A 88 -2.25 -18.90 -22.12
C CYS A 88 -2.80 -20.17 -22.78
N SER A 89 -2.63 -20.33 -24.09
CA SER A 89 -3.08 -21.54 -24.81
C SER A 89 -2.27 -22.78 -24.42
N THR A 90 -0.95 -22.65 -24.26
CA THR A 90 -0.07 -23.73 -23.78
C THR A 90 -0.38 -24.12 -22.35
N LEU A 91 -0.56 -23.13 -21.46
CA LEU A 91 -0.87 -23.36 -20.06
C LEU A 91 -2.21 -24.11 -19.89
N ARG A 92 -3.21 -23.75 -20.71
CA ARG A 92 -4.47 -24.50 -20.75
C ARG A 92 -4.26 -25.96 -21.17
N ALA A 93 -3.46 -26.21 -22.21
CA ALA A 93 -3.18 -27.57 -22.67
C ALA A 93 -2.43 -28.41 -21.61
N LEU A 94 -1.53 -27.79 -20.84
CA LEU A 94 -0.79 -28.45 -19.75
C LEU A 94 -1.69 -28.81 -18.56
N VAL A 95 -2.67 -27.96 -18.23
CA VAL A 95 -3.63 -28.21 -17.14
C VAL A 95 -4.70 -29.24 -17.53
N ASP A 96 -5.08 -29.28 -18.80
CA ASP A 96 -6.07 -30.22 -19.34
C ASP A 96 -5.48 -31.64 -19.60
N ALA A 97 -4.18 -31.84 -19.39
CA ALA A 97 -3.52 -33.14 -19.54
C ALA A 97 -3.83 -34.09 -18.35
N ASP A 98 -3.85 -35.40 -18.61
CA ASP A 98 -4.10 -36.43 -17.58
C ASP A 98 -3.03 -36.43 -16.46
N GLU A 99 -1.81 -36.00 -16.77
CA GLU A 99 -0.71 -35.82 -15.82
C GLU A 99 -0.09 -34.43 -16.01
N VAL A 100 -0.07 -33.63 -14.94
CA VAL A 100 0.40 -32.23 -14.98
C VAL A 100 1.90 -32.18 -14.71
N ASP A 101 2.68 -31.82 -15.73
CA ASP A 101 4.11 -31.53 -15.59
C ASP A 101 4.32 -30.20 -14.86
N ARG A 102 4.81 -30.29 -13.63
CA ARG A 102 5.05 -29.12 -12.76
C ARG A 102 6.12 -28.18 -13.31
N GLU A 103 7.19 -28.69 -13.93
CA GLU A 103 8.29 -27.86 -14.42
C GLU A 103 7.86 -27.09 -15.67
N ALA A 104 7.17 -27.77 -16.60
CA ALA A 104 6.60 -27.12 -17.79
C ALA A 104 5.54 -26.06 -17.42
N LEU A 105 4.71 -26.33 -16.40
CA LEU A 105 3.74 -25.36 -15.91
C LEU A 105 4.43 -24.13 -15.30
N ASP A 106 5.45 -24.33 -14.46
CA ASP A 106 6.19 -23.25 -13.81
C ASP A 106 6.92 -22.36 -14.83
N GLU A 107 7.51 -22.94 -15.87
CA GLU A 107 8.15 -22.21 -16.98
C GLU A 107 7.14 -21.34 -17.75
N GLU A 108 5.96 -21.88 -18.05
CA GLU A 108 4.91 -21.13 -18.74
C GLU A 108 4.36 -19.97 -17.90
N VAL A 109 4.17 -20.18 -16.59
CA VAL A 109 3.74 -19.13 -15.65
C VAL A 109 4.76 -18.00 -15.57
N HIS A 110 6.04 -18.31 -15.35
CA HIS A 110 7.09 -17.28 -15.30
C HIS A 110 7.27 -16.55 -16.63
N GLY A 111 7.10 -17.25 -17.75
CA GLY A 111 7.11 -16.64 -19.07
C GLY A 111 5.94 -15.68 -19.30
N LEU A 112 4.75 -16.02 -18.81
CA LEU A 112 3.57 -15.14 -18.87
C LEU A 112 3.78 -13.88 -18.03
N ASP A 113 4.27 -14.06 -16.80
CA ASP A 113 4.57 -12.96 -15.89
C ASP A 113 5.57 -11.96 -16.52
N PHE A 114 6.64 -12.47 -17.11
CA PHE A 114 7.60 -11.67 -17.87
C PHE A 114 6.94 -10.82 -18.98
N LEU A 115 6.03 -11.41 -19.77
CA LEU A 115 5.34 -10.71 -20.85
C LEU A 115 4.41 -9.61 -20.32
N VAL A 116 3.69 -9.87 -19.23
CA VAL A 116 2.82 -8.88 -18.56
C VAL A 116 3.66 -7.72 -18.03
N HIS A 117 4.76 -8.00 -17.32
CA HIS A 117 5.68 -6.97 -16.85
C HIS A 117 6.28 -6.16 -18.00
N SER A 118 6.62 -6.82 -19.12
CA SER A 118 7.13 -6.16 -20.32
C SER A 118 6.10 -5.20 -20.93
N ALA A 119 4.86 -5.67 -21.14
CA ALA A 119 3.77 -4.84 -21.63
C ALA A 119 3.50 -3.64 -20.71
N ARG A 120 3.48 -3.86 -19.38
CA ARG A 120 3.30 -2.80 -18.38
C ARG A 120 4.41 -1.75 -18.46
N ARG A 121 5.67 -2.15 -18.68
CA ARG A 121 6.81 -1.22 -18.87
C ARG A 121 6.63 -0.38 -20.14
N ILE A 122 6.17 -0.96 -21.23
CA ILE A 122 5.89 -0.24 -22.49
C ILE A 122 4.76 0.78 -22.28
N CYS A 123 3.61 0.34 -21.75
CA CYS A 123 2.46 1.22 -21.54
C CYS A 123 2.75 2.37 -20.57
N ARG A 124 3.61 2.16 -19.58
CA ARG A 124 3.99 3.18 -18.59
C ARG A 124 5.20 4.03 -19.01
N GLY A 125 5.81 3.76 -20.18
CA GLY A 125 6.98 4.48 -20.67
C GLY A 125 8.18 4.36 -19.73
N ALA A 126 8.56 3.13 -19.38
CA ALA A 126 9.71 2.85 -18.51
C ALA A 126 10.98 3.52 -19.06
N GLU A 127 11.68 4.26 -18.20
CA GLU A 127 12.94 4.89 -18.57
C GLU A 127 14.07 3.85 -18.66
N PRO A 128 15.11 4.10 -19.47
CA PRO A 128 16.30 3.25 -19.52
C PRO A 128 16.91 3.10 -18.12
N ILE A 129 17.50 1.92 -17.85
CA ILE A 129 18.15 1.64 -16.56
C ILE A 129 19.21 2.71 -16.27
N GLU A 130 19.11 3.37 -15.11
CA GLU A 130 20.07 4.40 -14.67
C GLU A 130 21.51 3.83 -14.65
N PRO A 131 22.53 4.59 -15.08
CA PRO A 131 23.92 4.11 -15.14
C PRO A 131 24.44 3.53 -13.81
N ARG A 132 24.01 4.08 -12.68
CA ARG A 132 24.36 3.58 -11.33
C ARG A 132 23.77 2.20 -11.07
N ASN A 133 22.50 2.00 -11.43
CA ASN A 133 21.83 0.70 -11.32
C ASN A 133 22.43 -0.31 -12.30
N ALA A 134 22.78 0.12 -13.52
CA ALA A 134 23.47 -0.72 -14.49
C ALA A 134 24.83 -1.21 -13.98
N ASN A 135 25.60 -0.38 -13.26
CA ASN A 135 26.85 -0.81 -12.64
C ASN A 135 26.64 -1.85 -11.52
N ARG A 136 25.62 -1.66 -10.67
CA ARG A 136 25.26 -2.66 -9.64
C ARG A 136 24.80 -3.97 -10.28
N LEU A 137 24.02 -3.89 -11.35
CA LEU A 137 23.58 -5.04 -12.12
C LEU A 137 24.76 -5.84 -12.67
N ARG A 138 25.75 -5.17 -13.28
CA ARG A 138 26.98 -5.82 -13.75
C ARG A 138 27.73 -6.53 -12.64
N HIS A 139 27.81 -5.93 -11.45
CA HIS A 139 28.44 -6.55 -10.29
C HIS A 139 27.70 -7.84 -9.88
N HIS A 140 26.38 -7.80 -9.74
CA HIS A 140 25.62 -9.00 -9.39
C HIS A 140 25.68 -10.06 -10.49
N VAL A 141 25.64 -9.68 -11.77
CA VAL A 141 25.83 -10.64 -12.87
C VAL A 141 27.20 -11.32 -12.77
N SER A 142 28.28 -10.60 -12.42
CA SER A 142 29.59 -11.22 -12.23
C SER A 142 29.62 -12.20 -11.04
N GLN A 143 28.89 -11.89 -9.95
CA GLN A 143 28.74 -12.79 -8.82
C GLN A 143 27.97 -14.06 -9.20
N LEU A 144 26.92 -13.91 -10.02
CA LEU A 144 26.11 -15.01 -10.52
C LEU A 144 26.96 -15.97 -11.37
N VAL A 145 27.73 -15.42 -12.32
CA VAL A 145 28.65 -16.21 -13.16
C VAL A 145 29.65 -16.98 -12.30
N ALA A 146 30.29 -16.32 -11.33
CA ALA A 146 31.22 -16.98 -10.41
C ALA A 146 30.53 -18.05 -9.53
N GLY A 147 29.26 -17.86 -9.17
CA GLY A 147 28.46 -18.86 -8.45
C GLY A 147 28.18 -20.10 -9.29
N ILE A 148 27.84 -19.92 -10.57
CA ILE A 148 27.62 -21.01 -11.51
C ILE A 148 28.92 -21.79 -11.76
N GLU A 149 30.06 -21.11 -11.92
CA GLU A 149 31.36 -21.78 -12.04
C GLU A 149 31.69 -22.63 -10.80
N ARG A 150 31.39 -22.13 -9.60
CA ARG A 150 31.55 -22.94 -8.36
C ARG A 150 30.64 -24.17 -8.37
N LEU A 151 29.37 -24.02 -8.75
CA LEU A 151 28.42 -25.14 -8.83
C LEU A 151 28.91 -26.24 -9.78
N GLN A 152 29.54 -25.89 -10.90
CA GLN A 152 30.09 -26.86 -11.86
C GLN A 152 31.22 -27.73 -11.28
N HIS A 153 31.91 -27.24 -10.26
CA HIS A 153 33.05 -27.93 -9.63
C HIS A 153 32.69 -28.64 -8.31
N LEU A 154 31.45 -28.52 -7.84
CA LEU A 154 31.01 -29.21 -6.62
C LEU A 154 30.76 -30.71 -6.86
N ASP A 155 31.18 -31.53 -5.91
CA ASP A 155 30.83 -32.95 -5.91
C ASP A 155 29.39 -33.14 -5.41
N LEU A 156 28.52 -33.64 -6.28
CA LEU A 156 27.09 -33.89 -6.03
C LEU A 156 26.85 -34.86 -4.87
N ARG A 157 27.88 -35.58 -4.40
CA ARG A 157 27.82 -36.42 -3.20
C ARG A 157 27.66 -35.64 -1.90
N TYR A 158 27.88 -34.32 -1.90
CA TYR A 158 27.73 -33.45 -0.74
C TYR A 158 26.55 -32.47 -0.92
N PRO A 159 25.30 -32.91 -0.69
CA PRO A 159 24.11 -32.13 -1.01
C PRO A 159 24.01 -30.82 -0.22
N ALA A 160 24.58 -30.74 0.99
CA ALA A 160 24.58 -29.52 1.78
C ALA A 160 25.40 -28.39 1.15
N ALA A 161 26.53 -28.71 0.51
CA ALA A 161 27.37 -27.72 -0.16
C ALA A 161 26.71 -27.22 -1.46
N VAL A 162 26.07 -28.14 -2.20
CA VAL A 162 25.30 -27.82 -3.40
C VAL A 162 24.10 -26.92 -3.05
N ASP A 163 23.32 -27.27 -2.03
CA ASP A 163 22.18 -26.46 -1.55
C ASP A 163 22.61 -25.05 -1.11
N GLN A 164 23.76 -24.93 -0.42
CA GLN A 164 24.28 -23.63 0.00
C GLN A 164 24.66 -22.74 -1.20
N GLU A 165 25.34 -23.28 -2.21
CA GLU A 165 25.68 -22.49 -3.41
C GLU A 165 24.43 -22.21 -4.28
N LEU A 166 23.46 -23.13 -4.36
CA LEU A 166 22.17 -22.87 -5.00
C LEU A 166 21.41 -21.73 -4.31
N LYS A 167 21.38 -21.70 -2.97
CA LYS A 167 20.79 -20.60 -2.20
C LYS A 167 21.46 -19.26 -2.46
N SER A 168 22.80 -19.25 -2.51
CA SER A 168 23.59 -18.05 -2.83
C SER A 168 23.30 -17.55 -4.24
N THR A 169 23.26 -18.47 -5.20
CA THR A 169 22.95 -18.20 -6.62
C THR A 169 21.52 -17.65 -6.76
N ALA A 170 20.54 -18.27 -6.10
CA ALA A 170 19.15 -17.82 -6.10
C ALA A 170 18.99 -16.43 -5.45
N ALA A 171 19.73 -16.14 -4.37
CA ALA A 171 19.77 -14.78 -3.80
C ALA A 171 20.31 -13.77 -4.81
N CYS A 172 21.37 -14.11 -5.54
CA CYS A 172 21.94 -13.26 -6.58
C CYS A 172 20.93 -12.97 -7.71
N VAL A 173 20.21 -14.00 -8.20
CA VAL A 173 19.14 -13.84 -9.20
C VAL A 173 18.04 -12.91 -8.70
N ARG A 174 17.61 -13.04 -7.43
CA ARG A 174 16.61 -12.12 -6.84
C ARG A 174 17.10 -10.67 -6.79
N HIS A 175 18.38 -10.44 -6.46
CA HIS A 175 18.95 -9.09 -6.49
C HIS A 175 18.99 -8.51 -7.90
N ILE A 176 19.36 -9.30 -8.91
CA ILE A 176 19.34 -8.90 -10.32
C ILE A 176 17.92 -8.56 -10.76
N HIS A 177 16.94 -9.40 -10.41
CA HIS A 177 15.54 -9.19 -10.72
C HIS A 177 15.00 -7.89 -10.10
N SER A 178 15.25 -7.66 -8.80
CA SER A 178 14.88 -6.40 -8.13
C SER A 178 15.44 -5.16 -8.83
N HIS A 179 16.71 -5.21 -9.27
CA HIS A 179 17.31 -4.10 -10.02
C HIS A 179 16.68 -3.89 -11.40
N ALA A 180 16.25 -4.96 -12.06
CA ALA A 180 15.57 -4.89 -13.34
C ALA A 180 14.11 -4.40 -13.20
N GLU A 181 13.46 -4.68 -12.07
CA GLU A 181 12.07 -4.30 -11.80
C GLU A 181 11.93 -2.85 -11.29
N ARG A 182 12.96 -2.30 -10.63
CA ARG A 182 13.05 -0.88 -10.24
C ARG A 182 13.20 0.08 -11.43
N ALA A 183 12.40 -0.11 -12.47
CA ALA A 183 12.19 0.90 -13.47
C ALA A 183 11.53 2.11 -12.78
N THR A 184 12.23 3.24 -12.79
CA THR A 184 11.63 4.53 -12.48
C THR A 184 10.59 4.80 -13.56
N PHE A 185 9.32 4.53 -13.24
CA PHE A 185 8.22 4.90 -14.11
C PHE A 185 8.20 6.42 -14.21
N ARG A 186 8.00 6.96 -15.41
CA ARG A 186 7.64 8.38 -15.53
C ARG A 186 6.46 8.61 -14.62
N ARG A 187 6.61 9.55 -13.68
CA ARG A 187 5.49 10.05 -12.88
C ARG A 187 4.36 10.33 -13.85
N TRP A 188 3.24 9.61 -13.71
CA TRP A 188 2.13 9.69 -14.65
C TRP A 188 1.79 11.16 -14.88
N HIS A 189 2.04 11.63 -16.09
CA HIS A 189 1.62 12.92 -16.56
C HIS A 189 0.56 12.62 -17.61
N PRO A 190 -0.67 13.16 -17.50
CA PRO A 190 -1.64 13.01 -18.57
C PRO A 190 -0.97 13.48 -19.87
N PRO A 191 -1.11 12.74 -20.99
CA PRO A 191 -0.47 13.10 -22.24
C PRO A 191 -0.86 14.54 -22.56
N GLN A 192 0.12 15.45 -22.56
CA GLN A 192 -0.09 16.74 -23.19
C GLN A 192 -0.23 16.42 -24.66
N ARG A 193 -1.47 16.32 -25.12
CA ARG A 193 -1.78 16.20 -26.54
C ARG A 193 -1.20 17.47 -27.16
N GLU A 194 -0.02 17.36 -27.78
CA GLU A 194 0.49 18.39 -28.67
C GLU A 194 -0.59 18.59 -29.73
N VAL A 195 -1.39 19.64 -29.53
CA VAL A 195 -2.31 20.12 -30.54
C VAL A 195 -1.41 20.69 -31.63
N ARG A 196 -1.09 19.85 -32.62
CA ARG A 196 -0.48 20.31 -33.87
C ARG A 196 -1.36 21.44 -34.39
N PRO A 197 -0.85 22.67 -34.58
CA PRO A 197 -1.64 23.73 -35.17
C PRO A 197 -2.00 23.29 -36.59
N LEU A 198 -3.28 23.08 -36.85
CA LEU A 198 -3.77 23.02 -38.22
C LEU A 198 -3.64 24.41 -38.83
N PRO A 199 -3.31 24.51 -40.14
CA PRO A 199 -3.13 25.79 -40.80
C PRO A 199 -4.39 26.63 -40.64
N THR A 200 -4.16 27.87 -40.21
CA THR A 200 -5.13 28.94 -39.99
C THR A 200 -6.09 29.08 -41.16
N VAL A 201 -7.36 28.81 -40.91
CA VAL A 201 -8.47 29.47 -41.59
C VAL A 201 -9.00 30.49 -40.60
N GLU A 202 -8.97 31.76 -41.01
CA GLU A 202 -9.33 32.90 -40.20
C GLU A 202 -10.83 32.94 -39.83
N GLU A 203 -11.08 33.67 -38.74
CA GLU A 203 -12.33 34.28 -38.30
C GLU A 203 -13.33 33.46 -37.47
N GLY A 204 -13.50 33.92 -36.23
CA GLY A 204 -14.59 33.56 -35.33
C GLY A 204 -14.14 33.39 -33.88
N GLU A 205 -13.83 34.49 -33.19
CA GLU A 205 -13.69 34.51 -31.73
C GLU A 205 -14.99 34.02 -31.08
N ALA A 206 -15.03 32.75 -30.70
CA ALA A 206 -16.00 32.21 -29.77
C ALA A 206 -15.25 31.41 -28.72
N SER A 207 -15.22 31.99 -27.52
CA SER A 207 -14.71 31.47 -26.25
C SER A 207 -14.95 29.97 -26.11
N ARG A 208 -13.92 29.16 -26.37
CA ARG A 208 -13.96 27.72 -26.11
C ARG A 208 -13.72 27.47 -24.64
N ASP A 209 -14.83 27.37 -23.92
CA ASP A 209 -14.91 26.80 -22.58
C ASP A 209 -14.13 25.49 -22.51
N SER A 210 -13.09 25.52 -21.70
CA SER A 210 -12.36 24.33 -21.26
C SER A 210 -13.33 23.50 -20.44
N LEU A 211 -13.79 22.38 -20.98
CA LEU A 211 -14.61 21.42 -20.24
C LEU A 211 -13.92 21.08 -18.91
N PRO A 212 -14.61 21.17 -17.76
CA PRO A 212 -14.02 20.95 -16.45
C PRO A 212 -13.37 19.56 -16.38
N SER A 213 -12.18 19.45 -15.79
CA SER A 213 -11.68 18.15 -15.35
C SER A 213 -12.72 17.55 -14.39
N PRO A 214 -13.10 16.28 -14.56
CA PRO A 214 -14.11 15.67 -13.70
C PRO A 214 -13.66 15.79 -12.25
N VAL A 215 -14.53 16.37 -11.42
CA VAL A 215 -14.34 16.47 -9.98
C VAL A 215 -14.07 15.06 -9.44
N PRO A 216 -13.05 14.85 -8.58
CA PRO A 216 -12.67 13.51 -8.11
C PRO A 216 -13.69 12.99 -7.08
N PHE A 217 -14.88 12.63 -7.56
CA PHE A 217 -16.01 12.20 -6.73
C PHE A 217 -15.68 11.01 -5.82
N GLY A 218 -14.86 10.07 -6.29
CA GLY A 218 -14.41 8.94 -5.47
C GLY A 218 -13.61 9.38 -4.24
N MET A 219 -12.70 10.35 -4.40
CA MET A 219 -11.91 10.90 -3.29
C MET A 219 -12.80 11.68 -2.32
N ILE A 220 -13.75 12.48 -2.83
CA ILE A 220 -14.69 13.22 -1.99
C ILE A 220 -15.55 12.27 -1.16
N LEU A 221 -16.09 11.23 -1.80
CA LEU A 221 -16.92 10.23 -1.13
C LEU A 221 -16.14 9.48 -0.05
N ALA A 222 -14.91 9.06 -0.35
CA ALA A 222 -14.05 8.37 0.61
C ALA A 222 -13.82 9.23 1.87
N VAL A 223 -13.40 10.49 1.70
CA VAL A 223 -13.13 11.41 2.82
C VAL A 223 -14.40 11.72 3.62
N VAL A 224 -15.57 11.82 2.96
CA VAL A 224 -16.85 12.06 3.67
C VAL A 224 -17.28 10.83 4.48
N VAL A 225 -17.16 9.63 3.91
CA VAL A 225 -17.51 8.38 4.61
C VAL A 225 -16.59 8.18 5.82
N ASP A 226 -15.28 8.35 5.62
CA ASP A 226 -14.25 8.29 6.66
C ASP A 226 -14.58 9.23 7.83
N SER A 227 -14.79 10.53 7.53
CA SER A 227 -15.18 11.52 8.53
C SER A 227 -16.50 11.19 9.24
N GLY A 228 -17.43 10.51 8.55
CA GLY A 228 -18.70 10.06 9.13
C GLY A 228 -18.49 8.93 10.14
N VAL A 229 -17.64 7.96 9.82
CA VAL A 229 -17.27 6.85 10.71
C VAL A 229 -16.51 7.38 11.92
N ASP A 230 -15.52 8.25 11.73
CA ASP A 230 -14.77 8.88 12.82
C ASP A 230 -15.67 9.68 13.76
N GLY A 231 -16.58 10.49 13.20
CA GLY A 231 -17.54 11.23 14.01
C GLY A 231 -18.42 10.31 14.85
N MET A 232 -18.94 9.22 14.25
CA MET A 232 -19.72 8.21 14.97
C MET A 232 -18.91 7.59 16.12
N LEU A 233 -17.65 7.25 15.89
CA LEU A 233 -16.76 6.67 16.90
C LEU A 233 -16.48 7.63 18.06
N ILE A 234 -16.23 8.92 17.77
CA ILE A 234 -16.07 9.95 18.80
C ILE A 234 -17.34 10.05 19.67
N GLY A 235 -18.53 10.03 19.04
CA GLY A 235 -19.80 10.10 19.75
C GLY A 235 -20.04 8.88 20.66
N LEU A 236 -19.71 7.68 20.18
CA LEU A 236 -19.80 6.44 20.95
C LEU A 236 -18.78 6.40 22.10
N ALA A 237 -17.52 6.71 21.83
CA ALA A 237 -16.47 6.76 22.85
C ALA A 237 -16.82 7.75 23.97
N GLY A 238 -17.30 8.95 23.60
CA GLY A 238 -17.75 9.97 24.55
C GLY A 238 -18.98 9.56 25.37
N SER A 239 -19.82 8.67 24.85
CA SER A 239 -20.98 8.12 25.59
C SER A 239 -20.59 7.12 26.68
N VAL A 240 -19.46 6.41 26.49
CA VAL A 240 -18.91 5.45 27.45
C VAL A 240 -18.10 6.17 28.51
N ALA A 241 -17.11 6.98 28.10
CA ALA A 241 -16.24 7.74 28.98
C ALA A 241 -15.84 9.08 28.33
N ARG A 242 -15.92 10.17 29.10
CA ARG A 242 -15.54 11.51 28.60
C ARG A 242 -14.07 11.57 28.17
N GLY A 243 -13.16 10.93 28.92
CA GLY A 243 -11.73 10.89 28.60
C GLY A 243 -11.44 10.22 27.26
N SER A 244 -12.04 9.04 27.02
CA SER A 244 -11.90 8.30 25.77
C SER A 244 -12.42 9.09 24.56
N GLY A 245 -13.59 9.73 24.68
CA GLY A 245 -14.13 10.58 23.61
C GLY A 245 -13.23 11.79 23.30
N PHE A 246 -12.61 12.39 24.32
CA PHE A 246 -11.68 13.51 24.14
C PHE A 246 -10.37 13.08 23.46
N LEU A 247 -9.82 11.93 23.86
CA LEU A 247 -8.62 11.35 23.25
C LEU A 247 -8.87 11.04 21.77
N MET A 248 -10.00 10.40 21.46
CA MET A 248 -10.42 10.12 20.08
C MET A 248 -10.58 11.41 19.26
N ALA A 249 -11.23 12.44 19.81
CA ALA A 249 -11.38 13.72 19.13
C ALA A 249 -10.03 14.39 18.82
N ILE A 250 -9.05 14.32 19.72
CA ILE A 250 -7.69 14.85 19.47
C ILE A 250 -6.99 14.05 18.37
N ALA A 251 -7.04 12.72 18.44
CA ALA A 251 -6.42 11.84 17.45
C ALA A 251 -6.98 12.11 16.04
N THR A 252 -8.31 12.07 15.90
CA THR A 252 -9.00 12.38 14.65
C THR A 252 -8.74 13.81 14.18
N ALA A 253 -8.61 14.80 15.07
CA ALA A 253 -8.31 16.17 14.66
C ALA A 253 -6.93 16.31 13.99
N ILE A 254 -5.93 15.57 14.48
CA ILE A 254 -4.58 15.56 13.88
C ILE A 254 -4.63 14.87 12.52
N GLU A 255 -5.24 13.69 12.46
CA GLU A 255 -5.43 12.91 11.23
C GLU A 255 -6.17 13.71 10.15
N MET A 256 -7.34 14.23 10.50
CA MET A 256 -8.18 15.01 9.60
C MET A 256 -7.54 16.34 9.20
N GLY A 257 -6.63 16.87 10.02
CA GLY A 257 -5.79 18.03 9.66
C GLY A 257 -4.88 17.72 8.48
N PHE A 258 -4.17 16.59 8.51
CA PHE A 258 -3.30 16.16 7.41
C PHE A 258 -4.08 15.71 6.17
N LEU A 259 -5.14 14.90 6.36
CA LEU A 259 -6.03 14.48 5.28
C LEU A 259 -6.71 15.68 4.61
N GLY A 260 -7.24 16.60 5.40
CA GLY A 260 -7.88 17.83 4.92
C GLY A 260 -6.92 18.72 4.13
N TYR A 261 -5.66 18.85 4.57
CA TYR A 261 -4.62 19.57 3.82
C TYR A 261 -4.33 18.92 2.46
N SER A 262 -4.11 17.60 2.44
CA SER A 262 -3.85 16.86 1.20
C SER A 262 -5.04 16.93 0.22
N PHE A 263 -6.25 16.81 0.76
CA PHE A 263 -7.50 16.95 0.03
C PHE A 263 -7.67 18.36 -0.56
N ALA A 264 -7.38 19.41 0.22
CA ALA A 264 -7.41 20.80 -0.24
C ALA A 264 -6.42 21.06 -1.39
N CYS A 265 -5.19 20.55 -1.28
CA CYS A 265 -4.18 20.66 -2.35
C CYS A 265 -4.60 19.94 -3.63
N SER A 266 -5.35 18.84 -3.52
CA SER A 266 -5.88 18.09 -4.67
C SER A 266 -7.05 18.84 -5.31
N LEU A 267 -7.93 19.41 -4.48
CA LEU A 267 -9.14 20.09 -4.94
C LEU A 267 -8.88 21.45 -5.59
N THR A 268 -7.91 22.21 -5.07
CA THR A 268 -7.48 23.50 -5.64
C THR A 268 -6.83 23.38 -7.01
N LYS A 269 -6.27 22.20 -7.35
CA LYS A 269 -5.73 21.89 -8.68
C LYS A 269 -6.82 21.48 -9.68
N ALA A 270 -7.92 20.89 -9.20
CA ALA A 270 -8.99 20.35 -10.03
C ALA A 270 -10.14 21.36 -10.29
N LEU A 271 -10.41 22.27 -9.35
CA LEU A 271 -11.52 23.23 -9.46
C LEU A 271 -11.06 24.64 -9.80
N ARG A 272 -11.73 25.26 -10.78
CA ARG A 272 -11.50 26.66 -11.18
C ARG A 272 -12.21 27.67 -10.26
N ARG A 273 -13.22 27.24 -9.49
CA ARG A 273 -14.05 28.12 -8.64
C ARG A 273 -13.71 27.88 -7.16
N PRO A 274 -13.13 28.87 -6.46
CA PRO A 274 -12.67 28.70 -5.08
C PRO A 274 -13.84 28.47 -4.10
N TRP A 275 -15.01 29.07 -4.35
CA TRP A 275 -16.17 28.88 -3.47
C TRP A 275 -16.70 27.44 -3.47
N VAL A 276 -16.64 26.75 -4.61
CA VAL A 276 -17.05 25.33 -4.70
C VAL A 276 -16.08 24.45 -3.91
N ALA A 277 -14.79 24.78 -3.96
CA ALA A 277 -13.79 24.08 -3.16
C ALA A 277 -14.04 24.24 -1.65
N VAL A 278 -14.43 25.44 -1.21
CA VAL A 278 -14.80 25.69 0.20
C VAL A 278 -16.01 24.87 0.62
N VAL A 279 -17.08 24.83 -0.19
CA VAL A 279 -18.27 24.01 0.09
C VAL A 279 -17.89 22.53 0.24
N ILE A 280 -17.11 22.00 -0.69
CA ILE A 280 -16.67 20.59 -0.63
C ILE A 280 -15.76 20.33 0.58
N LEU A 281 -14.84 21.24 0.92
CA LEU A 281 -13.98 21.11 2.10
C LEU A 281 -14.76 21.15 3.41
N SER A 282 -15.89 21.84 3.46
CA SER A 282 -16.74 21.89 4.65
C SER A 282 -17.58 20.64 4.86
N ALA A 283 -17.79 19.80 3.83
CA ALA A 283 -18.65 18.64 3.95
C ALA A 283 -18.14 17.58 4.95
N PRO A 284 -16.84 17.19 4.96
CA PRO A 284 -16.33 16.24 5.94
C PRO A 284 -16.46 16.68 7.42
N PRO A 285 -16.01 17.88 7.85
CA PRO A 285 -16.16 18.28 9.26
C PRO A 285 -17.62 18.44 9.69
N LEU A 286 -18.52 18.85 8.78
CA LEU A 286 -19.96 18.88 9.05
C LEU A 286 -20.54 17.47 9.23
N THR A 287 -20.11 16.52 8.39
CA THR A 287 -20.53 15.12 8.48
C THR A 287 -20.07 14.51 9.80
N MET A 288 -18.80 14.71 10.17
CA MET A 288 -18.23 14.27 11.43
C MET A 288 -18.98 14.84 12.64
N MET A 289 -19.30 16.14 12.63
CA MET A 289 -20.06 16.76 13.72
C MET A 289 -21.46 16.16 13.83
N LEU A 290 -22.15 15.96 12.70
CA LEU A 290 -23.50 15.39 12.67
C LEU A 290 -23.51 13.94 13.16
N THR A 291 -22.63 13.08 12.65
CA THR A 291 -22.58 11.66 13.05
C THR A 291 -22.17 11.50 14.51
N SER A 292 -21.30 12.37 15.04
CA SER A 292 -20.93 12.37 16.46
C SER A 292 -22.09 12.69 17.39
N ILE A 293 -22.86 13.74 17.08
CA ILE A 293 -24.05 14.11 17.86
C ILE A 293 -25.09 13.00 17.81
N LEU A 294 -25.38 12.46 16.62
CA LEU A 294 -26.34 11.38 16.43
C LEU A 294 -25.93 10.11 17.18
N ALA A 295 -24.64 9.75 17.13
CA ALA A 295 -24.12 8.58 17.83
C ALA A 295 -24.16 8.75 19.35
N PHE A 296 -23.79 9.93 19.86
CA PHE A 296 -23.86 10.23 21.29
C PHE A 296 -25.31 10.18 21.82
N GLN A 297 -26.25 10.80 21.10
CA GLN A 297 -27.68 10.75 21.46
C GLN A 297 -28.25 9.33 21.33
N GLY A 298 -27.95 8.63 20.25
CA GLY A 298 -28.38 7.24 20.03
C GLY A 298 -27.86 6.30 21.12
N ALA A 299 -26.60 6.48 21.56
CA ALA A 299 -26.03 5.72 22.66
C ALA A 299 -26.74 5.97 24.00
N TYR A 300 -27.19 7.20 24.25
CA TYR A 300 -27.94 7.53 25.47
C TYR A 300 -29.27 6.78 25.54
N GLU A 301 -30.02 6.74 24.43
CA GLU A 301 -31.31 6.04 24.34
C GLU A 301 -31.16 4.52 24.29
N ALA A 302 -30.12 4.02 23.62
CA ALA A 302 -29.93 2.59 23.38
C ALA A 302 -29.15 1.85 24.47
N LYS A 303 -28.76 2.51 25.57
CA LYS A 303 -27.84 1.99 26.61
C LYS A 303 -28.24 0.64 27.22
N SER A 304 -29.53 0.26 27.14
CA SER A 304 -30.07 -1.01 27.65
C SER A 304 -30.43 -2.03 26.57
N THR A 305 -30.20 -1.72 25.29
CA THR A 305 -30.64 -2.54 24.15
C THR A 305 -29.46 -3.34 23.58
N PRO A 306 -29.64 -4.61 23.16
CA PRO A 306 -28.60 -5.39 22.50
C PRO A 306 -28.03 -4.72 21.23
N VAL A 307 -28.79 -3.81 20.62
CA VAL A 307 -28.38 -2.98 19.48
C VAL A 307 -27.15 -2.13 19.83
N PHE A 308 -27.06 -1.58 21.04
CA PHE A 308 -25.92 -0.76 21.46
C PHE A 308 -24.64 -1.60 21.56
N CYS A 309 -24.73 -2.81 22.13
CA CYS A 309 -23.61 -3.73 22.19
C CYS A 309 -23.15 -4.15 20.79
N GLY A 310 -24.09 -4.46 19.89
CA GLY A 310 -23.78 -4.77 18.49
C GLY A 310 -23.12 -3.59 17.75
N LEU A 311 -23.58 -2.37 17.99
CA LEU A 311 -23.03 -1.16 17.38
C LEU A 311 -21.59 -0.87 17.85
N ILE A 312 -21.32 -1.01 19.15
CA ILE A 312 -19.97 -0.86 19.71
C ILE A 312 -19.04 -1.97 19.21
N ALA A 313 -19.49 -3.23 19.19
CA ALA A 313 -18.69 -4.34 18.70
C ALA A 313 -18.35 -4.17 17.21
N PHE A 314 -19.33 -3.76 16.39
CA PHE A 314 -19.13 -3.45 14.98
C PHE A 314 -18.14 -2.29 14.79
N ALA A 315 -18.30 -1.21 15.54
CA ALA A 315 -17.41 -0.06 15.52
C ALA A 315 -15.95 -0.42 15.85
N MET A 316 -15.73 -1.24 16.88
CA MET A 316 -14.38 -1.72 17.23
C MET A 316 -13.79 -2.64 16.17
N ALA A 317 -14.60 -3.54 15.60
CA ALA A 317 -14.15 -4.44 14.53
C ALA A 317 -13.79 -3.66 13.25
N ALA A 318 -14.60 -2.66 12.89
CA ALA A 318 -14.34 -1.80 11.74
C ALA A 318 -13.05 -0.99 11.92
N LEU A 319 -12.82 -0.41 13.11
CA LEU A 319 -11.58 0.28 13.43
C LEU A 319 -10.35 -0.62 13.32
N LEU A 320 -10.43 -1.84 13.88
CA LEU A 320 -9.33 -2.80 13.79
C LEU A 320 -9.06 -3.20 12.34
N PHE A 321 -10.11 -3.43 11.55
CA PHE A 321 -9.96 -3.77 10.14
C PHE A 321 -9.28 -2.63 9.36
N LEU A 322 -9.76 -1.38 9.51
CA LEU A 322 -9.17 -0.22 8.82
C LEU A 322 -7.69 -0.02 9.20
N VAL A 323 -7.35 -0.13 10.48
CA VAL A 323 -5.95 0.04 10.91
C VAL A 323 -5.07 -1.10 10.41
N LEU A 324 -5.55 -2.35 10.45
CA LEU A 324 -4.74 -3.50 10.04
C LEU A 324 -4.55 -3.58 8.52
N GLU A 325 -5.62 -3.46 7.75
CA GLU A 325 -5.61 -3.67 6.30
C GLU A 325 -5.26 -2.39 5.52
N GLU A 326 -5.71 -1.21 5.93
CA GLU A 326 -5.45 0.02 5.17
C GLU A 326 -4.19 0.74 5.63
N LEU A 327 -3.85 0.72 6.93
CA LEU A 327 -2.68 1.41 7.44
C LEU A 327 -1.46 0.50 7.54
N LEU A 328 -1.54 -0.63 8.25
CA LEU A 328 -0.36 -1.46 8.52
C LEU A 328 0.08 -2.29 7.31
N LEU A 329 -0.86 -2.87 6.57
CA LEU A 329 -0.54 -3.66 5.39
C LEU A 329 0.05 -2.78 4.28
N GLU A 330 -0.59 -1.66 3.96
CA GLU A 330 -0.09 -0.71 2.95
C GLU A 330 1.27 -0.09 3.35
N ALA A 331 1.47 0.22 4.64
CA ALA A 331 2.76 0.71 5.11
C ALA A 331 3.87 -0.35 5.01
N HIS A 332 3.52 -1.63 5.20
CA HIS A 332 4.45 -2.74 5.02
C HIS A 332 4.79 -2.99 3.55
N GLU A 333 3.81 -2.87 2.65
CA GLU A 333 4.01 -3.04 1.21
C GLU A 333 4.85 -1.93 0.57
N LYS A 334 4.76 -0.69 1.08
CA LYS A 334 5.49 0.46 0.52
C LYS A 334 6.94 0.61 1.02
N GLU A 335 7.34 -0.04 2.10
CA GLU A 335 8.69 0.09 2.65
C GLU A 335 9.62 -1.04 2.19
N GLU A 336 10.28 -0.84 1.04
CA GLU A 336 11.33 -1.76 0.56
C GLU A 336 12.65 -1.73 1.39
N SER A 337 12.83 -0.81 2.36
CA SER A 337 14.10 -0.73 3.10
C SER A 337 14.07 -0.35 4.60
N GLU A 338 12.98 0.17 5.17
CA GLU A 338 12.97 0.69 6.57
C GLU A 338 11.73 0.33 7.40
N GLY A 339 11.21 -0.90 7.27
CA GLY A 339 10.04 -1.43 8.03
C GLY A 339 10.00 -1.19 9.56
N TRP A 340 11.15 -0.86 10.17
CA TRP A 340 11.26 -0.54 11.59
C TRP A 340 10.65 0.83 11.94
N THR A 341 10.64 1.79 11.01
CA THR A 341 10.18 3.16 11.28
C THR A 341 8.67 3.21 11.49
N VAL A 342 7.88 2.52 10.65
CA VAL A 342 6.41 2.40 10.83
C VAL A 342 6.07 1.77 12.18
N SER A 343 6.75 0.68 12.53
CA SER A 343 6.56 0.01 13.81
C SER A 343 6.85 0.93 15.00
N VAL A 344 7.93 1.72 14.94
CA VAL A 344 8.28 2.69 15.99
C VAL A 344 7.21 3.77 16.16
N TRP A 345 6.71 4.35 15.06
CA TRP A 345 5.64 5.36 15.13
C TRP A 345 4.32 4.80 15.67
N LEU A 346 3.97 3.55 15.32
CA LEU A 346 2.83 2.85 15.89
C LEU A 346 2.97 2.70 17.41
N TYR A 347 4.13 2.24 17.90
CA TYR A 347 4.38 2.11 19.34
C TYR A 347 4.37 3.45 20.06
N ILE A 348 4.90 4.51 19.45
CA ILE A 348 4.84 5.86 20.01
C ILE A 348 3.38 6.30 20.15
N GLY A 349 2.55 6.11 19.12
CA GLY A 349 1.12 6.43 19.17
C GLY A 349 0.39 5.67 20.28
N LEU A 350 0.65 4.37 20.41
CA LEU A 350 0.07 3.53 21.47
C LEU A 350 0.51 3.98 22.87
N LEU A 351 1.81 4.24 23.07
CA LEU A 351 2.35 4.72 24.34
C LEU A 351 1.82 6.10 24.72
N LEU A 352 1.69 7.01 23.76
CA LEU A 352 1.07 8.31 23.98
C LEU A 352 -0.40 8.15 24.37
N SER A 353 -1.16 7.29 23.68
CA SER A 353 -2.57 7.04 24.03
C SER A 353 -2.73 6.50 25.45
N ILE A 354 -1.92 5.51 25.84
CA ILE A 354 -1.94 4.96 27.20
C ILE A 354 -1.49 6.03 28.22
N GLY A 355 -0.46 6.81 27.89
CA GLY A 355 0.01 7.90 28.73
C GLY A 355 -1.05 8.98 28.96
N PHE A 356 -1.82 9.32 27.92
CA PHE A 356 -2.94 10.27 28.01
C PHE A 356 -4.09 9.73 28.85
N ASP A 357 -4.45 8.45 28.70
CA ASP A 357 -5.52 7.81 29.49
C ASP A 357 -5.16 7.73 30.99
N VAL A 358 -3.88 7.57 31.33
CA VAL A 358 -3.41 7.59 32.73
C VAL A 358 -3.38 9.01 33.32
N LEU A 359 -3.25 10.05 32.48
CA LEU A 359 -3.09 11.43 32.92
C LEU A 359 -4.43 12.20 33.06
N LEU A 360 -5.45 11.82 32.28
CA LEU A 360 -6.79 12.42 32.25
C LEU A 360 -7.76 11.67 33.18
#